data_AF-A0A6L8XTY2-F1
#
_entry.id   AF-A0A6L8XTY2-F1
#
_cell.length_a   1.000
_cell.length_b   1.000
_cell.length_c   1.000
_cell.angle_alpha   90.00
_cell.angle_beta   90.00
_cell.angle_gamma   90.00
#
_symmetry.space_group_name_H-M   'P 1'
#
loop_
_entity.id
_entity.type
_entity.pdbx_description
1 polymer ?
#
loop_
_entity_poly.entity_id
_entity_poly.type
_entity_poly.pdbx_seq_one_letter_code
_entity_poly.pdbx_strand_id
1 'polypeptide(L)' 'MTDVKERIIGAVSIMSDKDANIFWHIIQKHFKLPDTFADIEKVEPDETDLIMLKEIENNPDCHEFISQEELMKELNM' A
#
# COMPACT_ATOMS: atom_id res chain seq x y z
N MET A 1 -1.60 -11.26 13.33
CA MET A 1 -2.61 -10.19 13.44
C MET A 1 -3.51 -10.39 14.65
N THR A 2 -4.20 -9.35 15.15
CA THR A 2 -5.18 -9.40 16.25
C THR A 2 -6.59 -9.12 15.75
N ASP A 3 -7.60 -9.63 16.44
CA ASP A 3 -9.04 -9.49 16.11
C ASP A 3 -9.48 -8.03 15.93
N VAL A 4 -9.00 -7.13 16.80
CA VAL A 4 -9.29 -5.70 16.74
C VAL A 4 -8.73 -5.09 15.46
N LYS A 5 -7.53 -5.49 15.04
CA LYS A 5 -6.87 -4.92 13.87
C LYS A 5 -7.52 -5.39 12.56
N GLU A 6 -7.98 -6.64 12.48
CA GLU A 6 -8.77 -7.13 11.34
C GLU A 6 -10.09 -6.37 11.18
N ARG A 7 -10.78 -6.07 12.28
CA ARG A 7 -12.03 -5.30 12.25
C ARG A 7 -11.83 -3.86 11.76
N ILE A 8 -10.71 -3.23 12.14
CA ILE A 8 -10.35 -1.89 11.67
C ILE A 8 -10.11 -1.92 10.15
N ILE A 9 -9.31 -2.88 9.66
CA ILE A 9 -9.04 -3.01 8.22
C ILE A 9 -10.34 -3.26 7.44
N GLY A 10 -11.17 -4.17 7.92
CA GLY A 10 -12.47 -4.45 7.30
C GLY A 10 -13.37 -3.21 7.23
N ALA A 11 -13.45 -2.43 8.31
CA ALA A 11 -14.21 -1.17 8.32
C ALA A 11 -13.65 -0.13 7.33
N VAL A 12 -12.32 -0.01 7.23
CA VAL A 12 -11.65 0.89 6.29
C VAL A 12 -11.86 0.46 4.84
N SER A 13 -11.94 -0.83 4.55
CA SER A 13 -12.16 -1.33 3.18
C SER A 13 -13.54 -1.01 2.59
N ILE A 14 -14.54 -0.71 3.44
CA ILE A 14 -15.92 -0.45 3.00
C ILE A 14 -16.40 0.99 3.23
N MET A 15 -15.59 1.82 3.89
CA MET A 15 -15.92 3.24 4.09
C MET A 15 -15.66 4.06 2.83
N SER A 16 -16.28 5.24 2.72
CA SER A 16 -16.01 6.14 1.60
C SER A 16 -14.60 6.74 1.67
N ASP A 17 -14.02 7.13 0.54
CA ASP A 17 -12.70 7.79 0.51
C ASP A 17 -12.68 9.06 1.38
N LYS A 18 -13.80 9.78 1.45
CA LYS A 18 -13.94 10.96 2.31
C LYS A 18 -13.80 10.59 3.79
N ASP A 19 -14.46 9.52 4.22
CA ASP A 19 -14.40 9.06 5.61
C ASP A 19 -13.03 8.44 5.93
N ALA A 20 -12.43 7.73 4.98
CA ALA A 20 -11.08 7.20 5.09
C ALA A 20 -10.04 8.31 5.32
N ASN A 21 -10.15 9.43 4.58
CA ASN A 21 -9.28 10.59 4.78
C ASN A 21 -9.43 11.23 6.17
N ILE A 22 -10.66 11.32 6.68
CA ILE A 22 -10.92 11.83 8.04
C ILE A 22 -10.33 10.87 9.08
N PHE A 23 -10.54 9.56 8.91
CA PHE A 23 -10.01 8.53 9.79
C PHE A 23 -8.49 8.54 9.82
N TRP A 24 -7.85 8.69 8.65
CA TRP A 24 -6.40 8.85 8.53
C TRP A 24 -5.90 10.06 9.31
N HIS A 25 -6.56 11.21 9.19
CA HIS A 25 -6.19 12.41 9.96
C HIS A 25 -6.30 12.20 11.48
N ILE A 26 -7.32 11.45 11.93
CA ILE A 26 -7.47 11.07 13.35
C ILE A 26 -6.30 10.20 13.81
N ILE A 27 -5.90 9.20 13.01
CA ILE A 27 -4.74 8.35 13.30
C ILE A 27 -3.49 9.22 13.43
N GLN A 28 -3.21 10.08 12.45
CA GLN A 28 -2.04 10.96 12.44
C GLN A 28 -1.97 11.84 13.69
N LYS A 29 -3.10 12.43 14.08
CA LYS A 29 -3.19 13.31 15.26
C LYS A 29 -3.10 12.54 16.58
N HIS A 30 -3.80 11.41 16.68
CA HIS A 30 -3.92 10.66 17.93
C HIS A 30 -2.64 9.94 18.28
N PHE A 31 -2.03 9.27 17.30
CA PHE A 31 -0.83 8.50 17.58
C PHE A 31 0.40 9.35 17.79
N LYS A 32 0.31 10.69 17.63
CA LYS A 32 1.44 11.58 17.39
C LYS A 32 2.42 10.78 16.54
N LEU A 33 2.18 10.74 15.25
CA LEU A 33 3.26 10.43 14.32
C LEU A 33 4.01 11.77 14.17
N PRO A 34 4.87 12.25 15.11
CA PRO A 34 5.76 13.35 14.77
C PRO A 34 6.65 12.74 13.69
N ASP A 35 6.39 13.10 12.44
CA ASP A 35 7.35 12.90 11.38
C ASP A 35 7.87 11.46 11.19
N THR A 36 7.23 10.42 11.74
CA THR A 36 7.75 9.04 11.61
C THR A 36 7.75 8.52 10.17
N PHE A 37 7.01 9.19 9.27
CA PHE A 37 7.10 9.00 7.82
C PHE A 37 7.75 10.19 7.09
N ALA A 38 7.95 11.33 7.74
CA ALA A 38 8.61 12.51 7.17
C ALA A 38 10.14 12.49 7.40
N ASP A 39 10.59 11.87 8.50
CA ASP A 39 11.97 11.58 8.93
C ASP A 39 12.39 10.14 8.60
N ILE A 40 11.70 9.44 7.68
CA ILE A 40 12.29 8.24 7.10
C ILE A 40 13.47 8.71 6.27
N GLU A 41 14.67 8.28 6.66
CA GLU A 41 15.89 8.57 5.93
C GLU A 41 15.72 8.09 4.49
N LYS A 42 15.71 9.05 3.55
CA LYS A 42 15.68 8.76 2.12
C LYS A 42 17.08 8.40 1.69
N VAL A 43 17.43 7.14 1.84
CA VAL A 43 18.68 6.58 1.34
C VAL A 43 18.46 6.11 -0.09
N GLU A 44 19.45 6.32 -0.95
CA GLU A 44 19.44 5.70 -2.28
C GLU A 44 19.47 4.17 -2.14
N PRO A 45 18.76 3.43 -3.01
CA PRO A 45 18.75 1.97 -2.98
C PRO A 45 20.17 1.39 -3.07
N ASP A 46 20.47 0.39 -2.25
CA ASP A 46 21.75 -0.30 -2.31
C ASP A 46 21.80 -1.33 -3.46
N GLU A 47 22.93 -2.01 -3.64
CA GLU A 47 23.07 -3.00 -4.72
C GLU A 47 22.03 -4.13 -4.63
N THR A 48 21.66 -4.54 -3.41
CA THR A 48 20.65 -5.58 -3.18
C THR A 48 19.29 -5.07 -3.61
N ASP A 49 18.95 -3.84 -3.20
CA ASP A 49 17.69 -3.20 -3.58
C ASP A 49 17.57 -3.07 -5.11
N LEU A 50 18.65 -2.64 -5.78
CA LEU A 50 18.68 -2.52 -7.24
C LEU A 50 18.54 -3.87 -7.95
N ILE A 51 19.08 -4.94 -7.39
CA ILE A 51 18.90 -6.30 -7.93
C ILE A 51 17.44 -6.73 -7.77
N MET A 52 16.85 -6.53 -6.60
CA MET A 52 15.45 -6.87 -6.36
C MET A 52 14.50 -6.11 -7.29
N LEU A 53 14.75 -4.81 -7.51
CA LEU A 53 13.96 -4.01 -8.44
C LEU A 53 14.06 -4.53 -9.88
N LYS A 54 15.26 -4.90 -10.34
CA LYS A 54 15.44 -5.52 -11.66
C LYS A 54 14.78 -6.89 -11.76
N GLU A 55 14.80 -7.68 -10.69
CA GLU A 55 14.13 -8.98 -10.66
C GLU A 55 12.62 -8.79 -10.80
N ILE A 56 12.03 -7.83 -10.08
CA ILE A 56 10.59 -7.52 -10.20
C ILE A 56 10.24 -7.06 -11.63
N GLU A 57 11.04 -6.18 -12.23
CA GLU A 57 10.79 -5.66 -13.58
C GLU A 57 10.81 -6.77 -14.66
N ASN A 58 11.64 -7.81 -14.47
CA ASN A 58 11.79 -8.90 -15.43
C ASN A 58 11.04 -10.17 -15.04
N ASN A 59 10.37 -10.19 -13.88
CA ASN A 59 9.63 -11.37 -13.43
C ASN A 59 8.27 -11.41 -14.11
N PRO A 60 7.98 -12.42 -14.96
CA PRO A 60 6.69 -12.52 -15.64
C PRO A 60 5.51 -12.71 -14.69
N ASP A 61 5.75 -13.15 -13.45
CA ASP A 61 4.73 -13.29 -12.40
C ASP A 61 4.50 -11.98 -11.62
N CYS A 62 5.33 -10.96 -11.84
CA CYS A 62 5.13 -9.62 -11.31
C CYS A 62 4.50 -8.75 -12.39
N HIS A 63 3.49 -7.96 -12.02
CA HIS A 63 2.77 -7.08 -12.94
C HIS A 63 2.47 -5.78 -12.21
N GLU A 64 2.40 -4.67 -12.96
CA GLU A 64 1.81 -3.46 -12.41
C GLU A 64 0.33 -3.69 -12.09
N PHE A 65 -0.20 -2.95 -11.12
CA PHE A 65 -1.62 -3.02 -10.80
C PHE A 65 -2.45 -2.53 -11.99
N ILE A 66 -3.11 -3.47 -12.67
CA ILE A 66 -4.02 -3.18 -13.78
C ILE A 66 -5.45 -2.97 -13.28
N SER A 67 -6.27 -2.29 -14.09
CA SER A 67 -7.68 -2.10 -13.78
C SER A 67 -8.45 -3.43 -13.84
N GLN A 68 -9.60 -3.52 -13.16
CA GLN A 68 -10.44 -4.73 -13.24
C GLN A 68 -10.84 -5.05 -14.69
N GLU A 69 -11.16 -4.05 -15.50
CA GLU A 69 -11.52 -4.26 -16.92
C GLU A 69 -10.37 -4.88 -17.72
N GLU A 70 -9.14 -4.44 -17.45
CA GLU A 70 -7.93 -4.92 -18.11
C GLU A 70 -7.55 -6.33 -17.64
N LEU A 71 -7.71 -6.61 -16.34
CA LEU A 71 -7.54 -7.95 -15.79
C LEU A 71 -8.51 -8.97 -16.43
N MET A 72 -9.78 -8.58 -16.61
CA MET A 72 -10.76 -9.47 -17.24
C MET A 72 -10.40 -9.78 -18.70
N LYS A 73 -9.87 -8.80 -19.44
CA LYS A 73 -9.35 -9.00 -20.80
C LYS A 73 -8.19 -9.98 -20.85
N GLU A 74 -7.23 -9.89 -19.92
CA GLU A 74 -6.10 -10.84 -19.84
C GLU A 74 -6.55 -12.26 -19.50
N LEU A 75 -7.58 -12.40 -18.66
CA LEU A 75 -8.15 -13.68 -18.26
C LEU A 75 -9.12 -14.28 -19.29
N ASN A 76 -9.35 -13.61 -20.43
CA ASN A 76 -10.33 -13.98 -21.45
C ASN A 76 -11.76 -14.17 -20.89
N MET A 77 -12.18 -13.30 -19.98
CA MET A 77 -13.50 -13.28 -19.33
C MET A 77 -14.28 -12.01 -19.65
#